data_AF-A0AA42IFS4-F1
#
_entry.id   AF-A0AA42IFS4-F1
#
_cell.length_a   1.000
_cell.length_b   1.000
_cell.length_c   1.000
_cell.angle_alpha   90.00
_cell.angle_beta   90.00
_cell.angle_gamma   90.00
#
_symmetry.space_group_name_H-M   'P 1'
#
loop_
_entity.id
_entity.type
_entity.pdbx_description
1 polymer ?
#
loop_
_entity_poly.entity_id
_entity_poly.type
_entity_poly.pdbx_seq_one_letter_code
_entity_poly.pdbx_strand_id
1 'polypeptide(L)'
;MGNGEAHLKNFALQYSPDMQNIFVSPPFDITHTLIYESIDNKMALKLAGSKMFPDLSHLIKLAESDHFRIRNLKEIIESFSENILDYLHTSNEVQLFDGLRTSIERSISNIMT
;
A
#
# COMPACT_ATOMS: atom_id res chain seq x y z
N MET A 1 -4.14 -0.99 -3.57
CA MET A 1 -3.97 -2.31 -2.92
C MET A 1 -4.71 -2.44 -1.59
N GLY A 2 -4.96 -1.39 -0.80
CA GLY A 2 -5.91 -1.47 0.32
C GLY A 2 -5.62 -2.54 1.37
N ASN A 3 -4.37 -2.63 1.85
CA ASN A 3 -4.00 -3.57 2.91
C ASN A 3 -4.36 -2.98 4.29
N GLY A 4 -5.50 -3.41 4.85
CA GLY A 4 -5.98 -3.00 6.17
C GLY A 4 -5.20 -3.62 7.33
N GLU A 5 -4.50 -4.74 7.12
CA GLU A 5 -3.85 -5.53 8.18
C GLU A 5 -2.35 -5.25 8.33
N ALA A 6 -1.83 -4.18 7.72
CA ALA A 6 -0.41 -3.79 7.80
C ALA A 6 0.00 -3.25 9.18
N HIS A 7 -0.06 -4.08 10.23
CA HIS A 7 0.32 -3.75 11.60
C HIS A 7 1.83 -3.90 11.85
N LEU A 8 2.34 -3.38 12.99
CA LEU A 8 3.78 -3.34 13.28
C LEU A 8 4.52 -4.68 13.20
N LYS A 9 3.83 -5.82 13.43
CA LYS A 9 4.43 -7.15 13.28
C LYS A 9 4.76 -7.53 11.83
N ASN A 10 4.22 -6.81 10.85
CA ASN A 10 4.43 -7.03 9.41
C ASN A 10 5.60 -6.19 8.86
N PHE A 11 6.36 -5.56 9.75
CA PHE A 11 7.59 -4.86 9.43
C PHE A 11 8.72 -5.53 10.19
N ALA A 12 9.80 -5.85 9.49
CA ALA A 12 10.99 -6.41 10.10
C ALA A 12 12.24 -5.64 9.69
N LEU A 13 13.25 -5.75 10.54
CA LEU A 13 14.59 -5.24 10.28
C LEU A 13 15.50 -6.42 9.97
N GLN A 14 16.41 -6.21 9.04
CA GLN A 14 17.51 -7.10 8.75
C GLN A 14 18.80 -6.44 9.23
N TYR A 15 19.72 -7.29 9.66
CA TYR A 15 21.00 -6.90 10.20
C TYR A 15 22.09 -7.53 9.33
N SER A 16 23.16 -6.80 9.07
CA SER A 16 24.38 -7.42 8.56
C SER A 16 24.90 -8.47 9.58
N PRO A 17 25.70 -9.46 9.14
CA PRO A 17 26.21 -10.50 10.04
C PRO A 17 26.97 -9.97 11.27
N ASP A 18 27.58 -8.79 11.16
CA ASP A 18 28.28 -8.07 12.23
C ASP A 18 27.37 -7.16 13.09
N MET A 19 26.08 -7.11 12.77
CA MET A 19 25.03 -6.28 13.38
C MET A 19 25.27 -4.76 13.32
N GLN A 20 26.20 -4.30 12.50
CA GLN A 20 26.52 -2.87 12.38
C GLN A 20 25.56 -2.13 11.46
N ASN A 21 25.03 -2.82 10.45
CA ASN A 21 24.14 -2.22 9.45
C ASN A 21 22.72 -2.75 9.65
N ILE A 22 21.77 -1.83 9.72
CA ILE A 22 20.35 -2.11 9.90
C ILE A 22 19.61 -1.62 8.66
N PHE A 23 18.77 -2.47 8.09
CA PHE A 23 17.95 -2.14 6.93
C PHE A 23 16.56 -2.76 7.07
N VAL A 24 15.58 -2.19 6.40
CA VAL A 24 14.22 -2.73 6.39
C VAL A 24 14.22 -4.02 5.57
N SER A 25 13.53 -5.06 6.04
CA SER A 25 13.34 -6.29 5.26
C SER A 25 12.53 -5.99 3.98
N PRO A 26 12.64 -6.84 2.94
CA PRO A 26 11.62 -6.87 1.90
C PRO A 26 10.22 -6.95 2.53
N PRO A 27 9.21 -6.33 1.91
CA PRO A 27 7.85 -6.37 2.44
C PRO A 27 7.29 -7.80 2.38
N PHE A 28 6.48 -8.15 3.38
CA PHE A 28 5.80 -9.44 3.49
C PHE A 28 4.39 -9.24 4.04
N ASP A 29 3.57 -10.29 3.99
CA ASP A 29 2.18 -10.26 4.47
C ASP A 29 1.34 -9.12 3.85
N ILE A 30 1.47 -8.97 2.53
CA ILE A 30 0.68 -8.03 1.73
C ILE A 30 -0.61 -8.72 1.31
N THR A 31 -1.75 -8.19 1.76
CA THR A 31 -3.08 -8.69 1.40
C THR A 31 -3.99 -7.55 0.94
N HIS A 32 -4.97 -7.86 0.09
CA HIS A 32 -6.01 -6.91 -0.34
C HIS A 32 -7.26 -7.12 0.53
N THR A 33 -7.39 -6.37 1.62
CA THR A 33 -8.45 -6.62 2.61
C THR A 33 -9.79 -6.02 2.20
N LEU A 34 -9.80 -5.03 1.31
CA LEU A 34 -11.01 -4.34 0.84
C LEU A 34 -12.00 -5.24 0.09
N ILE A 35 -11.57 -6.43 -0.34
CA ILE A 35 -12.47 -7.41 -0.98
C ILE A 35 -13.45 -8.05 0.01
N TYR A 36 -13.14 -8.03 1.31
CA TYR A 36 -13.97 -8.66 2.33
C TYR A 36 -14.99 -7.67 2.89
N GLU A 37 -16.27 -7.90 2.61
CA GLU A 37 -17.36 -7.04 3.10
C GLU A 37 -17.51 -7.06 4.64
N SER A 38 -17.05 -8.13 5.28
CA SER A 38 -17.20 -8.37 6.72
C SER A 38 -16.08 -7.75 7.58
N ILE A 39 -15.03 -7.22 6.95
CA ILE A 39 -13.87 -6.62 7.64
C ILE A 39 -14.01 -5.09 7.63
N ASP A 40 -13.63 -4.45 8.72
CA ASP A 40 -13.62 -2.99 8.82
C ASP A 40 -12.63 -2.39 7.81
N ASN A 41 -13.11 -1.50 6.94
CA ASN A 41 -12.33 -0.88 5.87
C ASN A 41 -11.39 0.22 6.41
N LYS A 42 -10.49 -0.18 7.31
CA LYS A 42 -9.57 0.69 8.04
C LYS A 42 -8.15 0.13 7.99
N MET A 43 -7.18 1.03 8.00
CA MET A 43 -5.78 0.72 8.17
C MET A 43 -5.48 0.32 9.62
N ALA A 44 -4.57 -0.64 9.78
CA ALA A 44 -4.02 -1.02 11.07
C ALA A 44 -3.31 0.15 11.76
N LEU A 45 -2.48 0.88 11.00
CA LEU A 45 -1.74 2.05 11.45
C LEU A 45 -2.42 3.35 11.02
N LYS A 46 -2.28 4.39 11.84
CA LYS A 46 -2.86 5.70 11.54
C LYS A 46 -1.95 6.49 10.59
N LEU A 47 -2.56 7.21 9.67
CA LEU A 47 -1.92 8.28 8.89
C LEU A 47 -2.66 9.59 9.16
N ALA A 48 -1.92 10.66 9.49
CA ALA A 48 -2.49 11.97 9.83
C ALA A 48 -3.62 11.90 10.89
N GLY A 49 -3.46 11.03 11.90
CA GLY A 49 -4.44 10.82 12.96
C GLY A 49 -5.64 9.94 12.60
N SER A 50 -5.78 9.53 11.33
CA SER A 50 -6.89 8.74 10.81
C SER A 50 -6.49 7.29 10.51
N LYS A 51 -7.44 6.35 10.68
CA LYS A 51 -7.31 4.97 10.17
C LYS A 51 -7.95 4.78 8.79
N MET A 52 -8.50 5.82 8.18
CA MET A 52 -9.05 5.73 6.83
C MET A 52 -7.92 5.53 5.82
N PHE A 53 -8.17 4.76 4.76
CA PHE A 53 -7.25 4.69 3.64
C PHE A 53 -7.04 6.10 3.04
N PRO A 54 -5.79 6.50 2.77
CA PRO A 54 -5.49 7.85 2.29
C PRO A 54 -5.89 8.04 0.84
N ASP A 55 -6.31 9.27 0.51
CA ASP A 55 -6.38 9.77 -0.86
C ASP A 55 -5.04 10.41 -1.28
N LEU A 56 -4.97 10.88 -2.54
CA LEU A 56 -3.78 11.56 -3.06
C LEU A 56 -3.37 12.80 -2.23
N SER A 57 -4.33 13.57 -1.72
CA SER A 57 -4.03 14.76 -0.91
C SER A 57 -3.32 14.39 0.39
N HIS A 58 -3.75 13.31 1.05
CA HIS A 58 -3.09 12.80 2.25
C HIS A 58 -1.65 12.33 1.95
N LEU A 59 -1.44 11.67 0.81
CA LEU A 59 -0.11 11.22 0.39
C LEU A 59 0.83 12.39 0.05
N ILE A 60 0.32 13.42 -0.63
CA ILE A 60 1.08 14.66 -0.92
C ILE A 60 1.51 15.34 0.37
N LYS A 61 0.59 15.54 1.32
CA LYS A 61 0.91 16.13 2.62
C LYS A 61 1.93 15.32 3.41
N LEU A 62 1.90 13.98 3.31
CA LEU A 62 2.89 13.12 3.94
C LEU A 62 4.29 13.35 3.35
N ALA A 63 4.40 13.39 2.02
CA ALA A 63 5.67 13.60 1.33
C ALA A 63 6.28 14.98 1.61
N GLU A 64 5.44 16.00 1.65
CA GLU A 64 5.82 17.40 1.93
C GLU A 64 6.09 17.66 3.42
N SER A 65 5.78 16.72 4.30
CA SER A 65 6.03 16.88 5.73
C SER A 65 7.52 16.97 6.07
N ASP A 66 7.82 17.71 7.14
CA ASP A 66 9.20 17.95 7.60
C ASP A 66 9.96 16.66 7.98
N HIS A 67 9.23 15.58 8.27
CA HIS A 67 9.80 14.33 8.78
C HIS A 67 10.24 13.34 7.70
N PHE A 68 9.57 13.29 6.55
CA PHE A 68 9.76 12.21 5.56
C PHE A 68 10.38 12.68 4.24
N ARG A 69 10.20 13.94 3.84
CA ARG A 69 10.80 14.58 2.64
C ARG A 69 10.91 13.63 1.43
N ILE A 70 9.79 13.09 0.99
CA ILE A 70 9.73 12.14 -0.13
C ILE A 70 9.81 12.93 -1.44
N ARG A 71 10.79 12.62 -2.29
CA ARG A 71 10.94 13.23 -3.62
C ARG A 71 10.14 12.46 -4.67
N ASN A 72 9.77 13.13 -5.75
CA ASN A 72 9.11 12.53 -6.93
C ASN A 72 7.83 11.76 -6.58
N LEU A 73 7.07 12.20 -5.56
CA LEU A 73 5.90 11.48 -5.08
C LEU A 73 4.90 11.17 -6.21
N LYS A 74 4.62 12.14 -7.09
CA LYS A 74 3.66 11.96 -8.19
C LYS A 74 4.09 10.82 -9.11
N GLU A 75 5.35 10.84 -9.54
CA GLU A 75 5.94 9.79 -10.38
C GLU A 75 5.89 8.42 -9.67
N ILE A 76 6.15 8.38 -8.36
CA ILE A 76 6.06 7.13 -7.57
C ILE A 76 4.62 6.60 -7.55
N ILE A 77 3.63 7.45 -7.27
CA ILE A 77 2.21 7.05 -7.20
C ILE A 77 1.70 6.62 -8.57
N GLU A 78 1.99 7.39 -9.62
CA GLU A 78 1.58 7.12 -10.99
C GLU A 78 2.22 5.81 -11.47
N SER A 79 3.54 5.69 -11.39
CA SER A 79 4.25 4.48 -11.81
C SER A 79 3.77 3.24 -11.05
N PHE A 80 3.54 3.35 -9.73
CA PHE A 80 3.05 2.22 -8.95
C PHE A 80 1.62 1.82 -9.33
N SER A 81 0.76 2.80 -9.61
CA SER A 81 -0.63 2.56 -10.04
C SER A 81 -0.68 1.91 -11.41
N GLU A 82 0.08 2.43 -12.37
CA GLU A 82 0.21 1.86 -13.73
C GLU A 82 0.74 0.43 -13.68
N ASN A 83 1.83 0.19 -12.96
CA ASN A 83 2.40 -1.16 -12.83
C ASN A 83 1.40 -2.16 -12.22
N ILE A 84 0.58 -1.76 -11.24
CA ILE A 84 -0.46 -2.64 -10.72
C ILE A 84 -1.51 -2.92 -11.78
N LEU A 85 -2.01 -1.90 -12.47
CA LEU A 85 -3.03 -2.09 -13.51
C LEU A 85 -2.53 -2.98 -14.65
N ASP A 86 -1.30 -2.77 -15.12
CA ASP A 86 -0.66 -3.60 -16.15
C ASP A 86 -0.52 -5.06 -15.69
N TYR A 87 -0.13 -5.27 -14.42
CA TYR A 87 -0.08 -6.62 -13.85
C TYR A 87 -1.47 -7.23 -13.76
N LEU A 88 -2.49 -6.48 -13.32
CA LEU A 88 -3.86 -6.96 -13.28
C LEU A 88 -4.36 -7.35 -14.67
N HIS A 89 -3.95 -6.64 -15.74
CA HIS A 89 -4.33 -6.94 -17.12
C HIS A 89 -3.76 -8.28 -17.62
N THR A 90 -2.54 -8.60 -17.23
CA THR A 90 -1.80 -9.77 -17.73
C THR A 90 -1.87 -11.00 -16.83
N SER A 91 -2.16 -10.81 -15.55
CA SER A 91 -2.23 -11.88 -14.54
C SER A 91 -3.49 -12.74 -14.69
N ASN A 92 -3.31 -14.06 -14.59
CA ASN A 92 -4.43 -15.01 -14.48
C ASN A 92 -4.83 -15.23 -13.01
N GLU A 93 -3.94 -14.93 -12.06
CA GLU A 93 -4.14 -15.10 -10.63
C GLU A 93 -5.30 -14.24 -10.10
N VAL A 94 -5.55 -13.08 -10.71
CA VAL A 94 -6.67 -12.20 -10.36
C VAL A 94 -8.04 -12.81 -10.67
N GLN A 95 -8.08 -13.90 -11.43
CA GLN A 95 -9.28 -14.68 -11.74
C GLN A 95 -9.52 -15.81 -10.73
N LEU A 96 -8.55 -16.10 -9.85
CA LEU A 96 -8.69 -17.16 -8.84
C LEU A 96 -9.64 -16.78 -7.71
N PHE A 97 -9.94 -15.49 -7.55
CA PHE A 97 -10.90 -14.98 -6.57
C PHE A 97 -11.83 -13.98 -7.26
N ASP A 98 -13.10 -14.38 -7.39
CA ASP A 98 -14.18 -13.55 -7.91
C ASP A 98 -14.19 -12.14 -7.29
N GLY A 99 -14.22 -11.13 -8.17
CA GLY A 99 -14.25 -9.72 -7.78
C GLY A 99 -12.90 -9.12 -7.38
N LEU A 100 -11.82 -9.91 -7.27
CA LEU A 100 -10.51 -9.41 -6.85
C LEU A 100 -9.97 -8.31 -7.77
N ARG A 101 -9.98 -8.54 -9.09
CA ARG A 101 -9.56 -7.53 -10.08
C ARG A 101 -10.34 -6.21 -9.88
N THR A 102 -11.67 -6.28 -9.91
CA THR A 102 -12.55 -5.12 -9.80
C THR A 102 -12.36 -4.37 -8.47
N SER A 103 -12.14 -5.10 -7.37
CA SER A 103 -11.90 -4.52 -6.05
C SER A 103 -10.56 -3.76 -6.00
N ILE A 104 -9.50 -4.31 -6.59
CA ILE A 104 -8.20 -3.63 -6.68
C ILE A 104 -8.29 -2.40 -7.60
N GLU A 105 -8.90 -2.51 -8.78
CA GLU A 105 -9.10 -1.39 -9.72
C GLU A 105 -9.86 -0.23 -9.06
N ARG A 106 -10.94 -0.54 -8.34
CA ARG A 106 -11.70 0.45 -7.57
C ARG A 106 -10.83 1.13 -6.51
N SER A 107 -10.01 0.35 -5.78
CA SER A 107 -9.08 0.89 -4.78
C SER A 107 -8.06 1.86 -5.39
N ILE A 108 -7.58 1.61 -6.61
CA ILE A 108 -6.63 2.49 -7.29
C ILE A 108 -7.33 3.75 -7.80
N SER A 109 -8.50 3.60 -8.44
CA SER A 109 -9.30 4.72 -8.95
C SER A 109 -9.61 5.74 -7.84
N ASN A 110 -10.01 5.28 -6.66
CA ASN A 110 -10.28 6.15 -5.50
C ASN A 110 -9.09 7.00 -5.04
N ILE A 111 -7.84 6.58 -5.36
CA ILE A 111 -6.62 7.33 -5.02
C ILE A 111 -6.28 8.30 -6.16
N MET A 112 -6.51 7.91 -7.41
CA MET A 112 -6.12 8.68 -8.60
C MET A 112 -7.16 9.74 -9.02
N THR A 113 -8.31 9.82 -8.35
CA THR A 113 -9.37 10.82 -8.58
C THR A 113 -9.15 12.05 -7.70
#